data_AF-A0A521AFC9-F1
#
_entry.id   AF-A0A521AFC9-F1
#
_cell.length_a   1.000
_cell.length_b   1.000
_cell.length_c   1.000
_cell.angle_alpha   90.00
_cell.angle_beta   90.00
_cell.angle_gamma   90.00
#
_symmetry.space_group_name_H-M   'P 1'
#
loop_
_entity.id
_entity.type
_entity.pdbx_description
1 polymer ?
#
loop_
_entity_poly.entity_id
_entity_poly.type
_entity_poly.pdbx_seq_one_letter_code
_entity_poly.pdbx_strand_id
1 'polypeptide(L)'
;MNTLGKRLRHLRMRKKLRQDDVAREFGISKSAIGMYERNEREPPLTLLRQMADYFQVTTDYLLGREQQESIQYPQIDEESNDPFNGNLKAFLTRNDLHWDCVPLKREELTAIQSLMEVVVRERSARYEAGNSSTQQKKGIPPDPEQK
;
A
#
# COMPACT_ATOMS: atom_id res chain seq x y z
N MET A 1 15.03 -8.04 1.76
CA MET A 1 14.04 -8.36 0.70
C MET A 1 13.19 -9.57 1.07
N ASN A 2 11.89 -9.33 1.25
CA ASN A 2 10.84 -10.31 1.56
C ASN A 2 10.17 -10.75 0.25
N THR A 3 10.70 -11.79 -0.41
CA THR A 3 10.26 -12.23 -1.75
C THR A 3 9.15 -13.28 -1.68
N LEU A 4 8.41 -13.48 -2.78
CA LEU A 4 7.38 -14.51 -2.91
C LEU A 4 7.86 -15.88 -2.41
N GLY A 5 9.01 -16.34 -2.88
CA GLY A 5 9.56 -17.63 -2.51
C GLY A 5 9.87 -17.76 -1.01
N LYS A 6 10.35 -16.68 -0.38
CA LYS A 6 10.60 -16.67 1.07
C LYS A 6 9.28 -16.73 1.85
N ARG A 7 8.24 -16.03 1.41
CA ARG A 7 6.91 -16.06 2.04
C ARG A 7 6.25 -17.43 1.88
N LEU A 8 6.31 -18.05 0.71
CA LEU A 8 5.84 -19.41 0.49
C LEU A 8 6.56 -20.42 1.39
N ARG A 9 7.90 -20.35 1.45
CA ARG A 9 8.69 -21.20 2.36
C ARG A 9 8.30 -20.98 3.82
N HIS A 10 8.11 -19.74 4.23
CA HIS A 10 7.69 -19.40 5.59
C HIS A 10 6.33 -20.02 5.93
N LEU A 11 5.32 -19.83 5.07
CA LEU A 11 3.97 -20.39 5.27
C LEU A 11 3.99 -21.92 5.33
N ARG A 12 4.75 -22.56 4.45
CA ARG A 12 4.94 -24.02 4.46
C ARG A 12 5.55 -24.50 5.77
N MET A 13 6.62 -23.86 6.23
CA MET A 13 7.31 -24.24 7.48
C MET A 13 6.42 -23.98 8.71
N ARG A 14 5.61 -22.92 8.72
CA ARG A 14 4.65 -22.64 9.78
C ARG A 14 3.59 -23.74 9.91
N LYS A 15 3.16 -24.33 8.80
CA LYS A 15 2.29 -25.52 8.78
C LYS A 15 3.03 -26.85 8.97
N LYS A 16 4.36 -26.83 9.20
CA LYS A 16 5.23 -28.01 9.34
C LYS A 16 5.18 -28.98 8.14
N LEU A 17 4.96 -28.45 6.95
CA LEU A 17 4.84 -29.24 5.72
C LEU A 17 6.19 -29.39 5.00
N ARG A 18 6.43 -30.54 4.38
CA ARG A 18 7.55 -30.74 3.43
C ARG A 18 7.15 -30.19 2.06
N GLN A 19 8.14 -29.88 1.22
CA GLN A 19 7.85 -29.44 -0.16
C GLN A 19 7.02 -30.47 -0.94
N ASP A 20 7.22 -31.75 -0.62
CA ASP A 20 6.49 -32.87 -1.22
C ASP A 20 5.01 -32.90 -0.82
N ASP A 21 4.68 -32.46 0.41
CA ASP A 21 3.29 -32.38 0.88
C ASP A 21 2.53 -31.29 0.13
N VAL A 22 3.17 -30.12 -0.02
CA VAL A 22 2.61 -28.99 -0.77
C VAL A 22 2.51 -29.33 -2.26
N ALA A 23 3.47 -30.06 -2.82
CA ALA A 23 3.45 -30.50 -4.20
C ALA A 23 2.25 -31.44 -4.47
N ARG A 24 1.97 -32.37 -3.55
CA ARG A 24 0.80 -33.27 -3.63
C ARG A 24 -0.52 -32.51 -3.54
N GLU A 25 -0.63 -31.53 -2.64
CA GLU A 25 -1.82 -30.70 -2.48
C GLU A 25 -2.20 -29.98 -3.79
N PHE A 26 -1.21 -29.43 -4.49
CA PHE A 26 -1.45 -28.65 -5.71
C PHE A 26 -1.29 -29.45 -7.01
N GLY A 27 -1.04 -30.76 -6.94
CA GLY A 27 -0.87 -31.61 -8.12
C GLY A 27 0.33 -31.23 -8.99
N ILE A 28 1.43 -30.75 -8.40
CA ILE A 28 2.66 -30.34 -9.10
C ILE A 28 3.88 -31.11 -8.61
N SER A 29 5.03 -30.93 -9.26
CA SER A 29 6.27 -31.59 -8.83
C SER A 29 6.88 -30.91 -7.60
N LYS A 30 7.52 -31.70 -6.73
CA LYS A 30 8.34 -31.19 -5.61
C LYS A 30 9.40 -30.17 -6.08
N SER A 31 10.00 -30.42 -7.24
CA SER A 31 10.98 -29.51 -7.85
C SER A 31 10.36 -28.14 -8.14
N ALA A 32 9.12 -28.08 -8.65
CA ALA A 32 8.42 -26.82 -8.89
C ALA A 32 8.25 -25.99 -7.61
N ILE A 33 7.84 -26.61 -6.50
CA ILE A 33 7.79 -25.94 -5.19
C ILE A 33 9.17 -25.40 -4.79
N GLY A 34 10.22 -26.20 -4.96
CA GLY A 34 11.60 -25.78 -4.67
C GLY A 34 12.07 -24.59 -5.52
N MET A 35 11.71 -24.55 -6.81
CA MET A 35 12.01 -23.43 -7.70
C MET A 35 11.24 -22.17 -7.28
N TYR A 36 9.97 -22.30 -6.89
CA TYR A 36 9.17 -21.17 -6.38
C TYR A 36 9.77 -20.60 -5.10
N GLU A 37 10.14 -21.46 -4.15
CA GLU A 37 10.72 -21.02 -2.86
C GLU A 37 12.10 -20.35 -3.02
N ARG A 38 12.85 -20.72 -4.05
CA ARG A 38 14.14 -20.10 -4.40
C ARG A 38 14.00 -18.89 -5.32
N ASN A 39 12.79 -18.55 -5.78
CA ASN A 39 12.52 -17.48 -6.75
C ASN A 39 13.19 -17.73 -8.12
N GLU A 40 13.43 -18.99 -8.49
CA GLU A 40 13.95 -19.37 -9.82
C GLU A 40 12.83 -19.49 -10.85
N ARG A 41 11.59 -19.64 -10.39
CA ARG A 41 10.38 -19.70 -11.20
C ARG A 41 9.25 -19.03 -10.43
N GLU A 42 8.29 -18.48 -11.16
CA GLU A 42 7.04 -17.98 -10.58
C GLU A 42 5.91 -19.00 -10.77
N PRO A 43 5.03 -19.17 -9.76
CA PRO A 43 3.82 -19.96 -9.94
C PRO A 43 2.88 -19.24 -10.91
N PRO A 44 2.12 -19.97 -11.76
CA PRO A 44 1.09 -19.36 -12.59
C PRO A 44 0.02 -18.72 -11.69
N LEU A 45 -0.67 -17.70 -12.22
CA LEU A 45 -1.68 -16.93 -11.46
C LEU A 45 -2.73 -17.81 -10.78
N THR A 46 -3.20 -18.86 -11.47
CA THR A 46 -4.17 -19.82 -10.93
C THR A 46 -3.63 -20.52 -9.69
N LEU A 47 -2.38 -20.99 -9.73
CA LEU A 47 -1.73 -21.66 -8.61
C LEU A 47 -1.41 -20.68 -7.48
N LEU A 48 -1.03 -19.45 -7.80
CA LEU A 48 -0.79 -18.40 -6.80
C LEU A 48 -2.06 -18.12 -5.97
N ARG A 49 -3.23 -18.08 -6.63
CA ARG A 49 -4.53 -17.92 -5.95
C ARG A 49 -4.84 -19.12 -5.06
N GLN A 50 -4.67 -20.34 -5.58
CA GLN A 50 -4.86 -21.56 -4.78
C GLN A 50 -3.94 -21.62 -3.56
N MET A 51 -2.67 -21.21 -3.72
CA MET A 51 -1.72 -21.11 -2.61
C MET A 51 -2.18 -20.09 -1.57
N ALA A 52 -2.67 -18.92 -1.99
CA ALA A 52 -3.21 -17.90 -1.10
C ALA A 52 -4.39 -18.45 -0.28
N ASP A 53 -5.35 -19.10 -0.94
CA ASP A 53 -6.50 -19.72 -0.29
C ASP A 53 -6.09 -20.83 0.69
N TYR A 54 -5.20 -21.74 0.25
CA TYR A 54 -4.71 -22.85 1.08
C TYR A 54 -3.98 -22.36 2.35
N PHE A 55 -3.16 -21.32 2.22
CA PHE A 55 -2.43 -20.74 3.34
C PHE A 55 -3.24 -19.70 4.13
N GLN A 56 -4.48 -19.42 3.74
CA GLN A 56 -5.37 -18.42 4.34
C GLN A 56 -4.73 -17.03 4.42
N VAL A 57 -4.14 -16.61 3.31
CA VAL A 57 -3.52 -15.28 3.13
C VAL A 57 -4.02 -14.64 1.85
N THR A 58 -3.79 -13.34 1.67
CA THR A 58 -4.08 -12.68 0.39
C THR A 58 -2.96 -12.91 -0.62
N THR A 59 -3.27 -12.79 -1.91
CA THR A 59 -2.24 -12.76 -2.96
C THR A 59 -1.30 -11.58 -2.79
N ASP A 60 -1.78 -10.45 -2.27
CA ASP A 60 -0.94 -9.29 -1.94
C ASP A 60 0.12 -9.63 -0.89
N TYR A 61 -0.28 -10.38 0.16
CA TYR A 61 0.67 -10.93 1.10
C TYR A 61 1.65 -11.91 0.45
N LEU A 62 1.28 -12.69 -0.57
CA LEU A 62 2.29 -13.51 -1.26
C LEU A 62 3.25 -12.66 -2.11
N LEU A 63 2.74 -11.61 -2.75
CA LEU A 63 3.44 -10.81 -3.77
C LEU A 63 4.32 -9.68 -3.23
N GLY A 64 4.49 -9.55 -1.93
CA GLY A 64 5.31 -8.45 -1.39
C GLY A 64 4.51 -7.22 -0.99
N ARG A 65 3.23 -7.13 -1.35
CA ARG A 65 2.32 -6.02 -0.99
C ARG A 65 1.87 -6.18 0.45
N GLU A 66 2.79 -5.89 1.37
CA GLU A 66 2.38 -5.43 2.70
C GLU A 66 1.59 -4.12 2.50
N GLN A 67 0.73 -3.79 3.46
CA GLN A 67 -0.04 -2.54 3.48
C GLN A 67 0.93 -1.36 3.63
N GLN A 68 1.78 -1.13 2.62
CA GLN A 68 2.72 -0.04 2.57
C GLN A 68 1.92 1.19 2.17
N GLU A 69 1.62 1.94 3.23
CA GLU A 69 1.71 3.39 3.34
C GLU A 69 1.45 4.15 2.03
N SER A 70 0.32 4.88 2.04
CA SER A 70 0.01 6.09 1.29
C SER A 70 0.74 6.24 -0.06
N ILE A 71 -0.02 6.33 -1.14
CA ILE A 71 0.43 6.95 -2.40
C ILE A 71 1.38 8.10 -2.05
N GLN A 72 2.68 7.90 -2.31
CA GLN A 72 3.68 8.93 -2.08
C GLN A 72 3.44 9.96 -3.17
N TYR A 73 2.72 11.02 -2.83
CA TYR A 73 2.64 12.19 -3.68
C TYR A 73 4.06 12.75 -3.82
N PRO A 74 4.46 13.21 -5.03
CA PRO A 74 5.71 13.90 -5.22
C PRO A 74 5.82 15.01 -4.17
N GLN A 75 6.96 15.11 -3.49
CA GLN A 75 7.20 16.25 -2.62
C GLN A 75 7.27 17.48 -3.52
N ILE A 76 6.41 18.45 -3.28
CA ILE A 76 6.41 19.71 -4.01
C ILE A 76 7.53 20.56 -3.41
N ASP A 77 8.43 21.03 -4.26
CA ASP A 77 9.40 22.05 -3.89
C ASP A 77 8.68 23.40 -3.81
N GLU A 78 8.48 23.91 -2.60
CA GLU A 78 7.81 25.21 -2.36
C GLU A 78 8.59 26.40 -2.96
N GLU A 79 9.90 26.23 -3.22
CA GLU A 79 10.76 27.26 -3.84
C GLU A 79 10.77 27.17 -5.37
N SER A 80 10.19 26.12 -5.95
CA SER A 80 10.11 25.98 -7.40
C SER A 80 9.13 27.00 -7.98
N ASN A 81 9.64 27.86 -8.87
CA ASN A 81 8.81 28.81 -9.63
C ASN A 81 8.11 28.13 -10.83
N ASP A 82 8.01 26.80 -10.82
CA ASP A 82 7.37 26.02 -11.87
C ASP A 82 5.83 26.08 -11.70
N PRO A 83 5.10 26.70 -12.63
CA PRO A 83 3.64 26.77 -12.58
C PRO A 83 2.94 25.40 -12.68
N PHE A 84 3.68 24.32 -12.98
CA PHE A 84 3.19 22.94 -13.03
C PHE A 84 3.66 22.07 -11.85
N ASN A 85 4.25 22.65 -10.80
CA ASN A 85 4.74 21.90 -9.62
C ASN A 85 3.64 21.18 -8.80
N GLY A 86 2.38 21.22 -9.24
CA GLY A 86 1.25 20.54 -8.60
C GLY A 86 0.62 21.32 -7.45
N ASN A 87 1.10 22.54 -7.13
CA ASN A 87 0.52 23.37 -6.10
C ASN A 87 -0.73 24.11 -6.61
N LEU A 88 -1.91 23.55 -6.36
CA LEU A 88 -3.18 24.15 -6.74
C LEU A 88 -3.41 25.54 -6.12
N LYS A 89 -2.90 25.80 -4.90
CA LYS A 89 -3.05 27.11 -4.25
C LYS A 89 -2.32 28.19 -5.04
N ALA A 90 -1.09 27.90 -5.47
CA ALA A 90 -0.33 28.80 -6.34
C ALA A 90 -1.03 28.95 -7.71
N PHE A 91 -1.53 27.86 -8.29
CA PHE A 91 -2.24 27.89 -9.57
C PHE A 91 -3.46 28.83 -9.55
N LEU A 92 -4.25 28.80 -8.47
CA LEU A 92 -5.44 29.65 -8.32
C LEU A 92 -5.13 31.15 -8.12
N THR A 93 -3.86 31.55 -7.95
CA THR A 93 -3.48 32.97 -7.87
C THR A 93 -3.36 33.66 -9.24
N ARG A 94 -3.42 32.88 -10.34
CA ARG A 94 -3.27 33.41 -11.68
C ARG A 94 -4.53 34.15 -12.14
N ASN A 95 -4.35 35.21 -12.92
CA ASN A 95 -5.45 36.03 -13.45
C ASN A 95 -5.92 35.60 -14.86
N ASP A 96 -5.32 34.55 -15.44
CA ASP A 96 -5.62 34.04 -16.79
C ASP A 96 -6.44 32.74 -16.78
N LEU A 97 -7.09 32.44 -15.66
CA LEU A 97 -7.88 31.23 -15.50
C LEU A 97 -9.27 31.38 -16.13
N HIS A 98 -9.70 30.33 -16.83
CA HIS A 98 -10.99 30.28 -17.51
C HIS A 98 -11.70 28.97 -17.18
N TRP A 99 -13.03 29.00 -17.17
CA TRP A 99 -13.90 27.82 -17.15
C TRP A 99 -14.68 27.78 -18.46
N ASP A 100 -14.45 26.77 -19.32
CA ASP A 100 -15.07 26.67 -20.65
C ASP A 100 -14.94 27.96 -21.47
N CYS A 101 -13.73 28.54 -21.49
CA CYS A 101 -13.40 29.82 -22.12
C CYS A 101 -14.03 31.07 -21.48
N VAL A 102 -14.69 30.97 -20.33
CA VAL A 102 -15.18 32.11 -19.55
C VAL A 102 -14.16 32.51 -18.49
N PRO A 103 -13.67 33.77 -18.47
CA PRO A 103 -12.70 34.21 -17.46
C PRO A 103 -13.28 34.14 -16.05
N LEU A 104 -12.52 33.59 -15.11
CA LEU A 104 -12.91 33.53 -13.71
C LEU A 104 -12.58 34.84 -12.98
N LYS A 105 -13.53 35.35 -12.20
CA LYS A 105 -13.37 36.52 -11.33
C LYS A 105 -12.60 36.16 -10.06
N ARG A 106 -12.03 37.18 -9.42
CA ARG A 106 -11.34 37.03 -8.13
C ARG A 106 -12.22 36.40 -7.05
N GLU A 107 -13.50 36.73 -7.02
CA GLU A 107 -14.46 36.18 -6.06
C GLU A 107 -14.66 34.66 -6.27
N GLU A 108 -14.72 34.21 -7.52
CA GLU A 108 -14.88 32.80 -7.88
C GLU A 108 -13.63 31.99 -7.53
N LEU A 109 -12.44 32.51 -7.85
CA LEU A 109 -11.17 31.90 -7.47
C LEU A 109 -11.01 31.81 -5.94
N THR A 110 -11.43 32.86 -5.23
CA THR A 110 -11.43 32.88 -3.75
C THR A 110 -12.34 31.80 -3.19
N ALA A 111 -13.55 31.64 -3.76
CA ALA A 111 -14.49 30.61 -3.34
C ALA A 111 -13.92 29.19 -3.56
N ILE A 112 -13.27 28.93 -4.69
CA ILE A 112 -12.59 27.66 -4.98
C ILE A 112 -11.45 27.41 -3.98
N GLN A 113 -10.64 28.43 -3.68
CA GLN A 113 -9.57 28.32 -2.70
C GLN A 113 -10.12 27.96 -1.30
N SER A 114 -11.15 28.67 -0.83
CA SER A 114 -11.78 28.39 0.47
C SER A 114 -12.38 26.99 0.53
N LEU A 115 -13.03 26.52 -0.54
CA LEU A 115 -13.54 25.16 -0.63
C LEU A 115 -12.42 24.13 -0.45
N MET A 116 -11.32 24.30 -1.18
CA MET A 116 -10.18 23.39 -1.11
C MET A 116 -9.49 23.42 0.27
N GLU A 117 -9.38 24.59 0.89
CA GLU A 117 -8.86 24.72 2.26
C GLU A 117 -9.69 23.93 3.27
N VAL A 118 -11.03 23.99 3.17
CA VAL A 118 -11.93 23.19 4.01
C VAL A 118 -11.74 21.69 3.75
N VAL A 119 -11.72 21.27 2.48
CA VAL A 119 -11.54 19.85 2.09
C VAL A 119 -10.23 19.30 2.63
N VAL A 120 -9.13 20.04 2.48
CA VAL A 120 -7.81 19.63 2.97
C VAL A 120 -7.79 19.56 4.49
N ARG A 121 -8.32 20.57 5.18
CA ARG A 121 -8.41 20.61 6.65
C ARG A 121 -9.17 19.40 7.20
N GLU A 122 -10.34 19.10 6.63
CA GLU A 122 -11.14 17.96 7.07
C GLU A 122 -10.43 16.62 6.82
N ARG A 123 -9.72 16.49 5.69
CA ARG A 123 -8.93 15.29 5.40
C ARG A 123 -7.82 15.09 6.44
N SER A 124 -7.11 16.15 6.80
CA SER A 124 -6.05 16.10 7.81
C SER A 124 -6.59 15.74 9.19
N ALA A 125 -7.73 16.31 9.60
CA ALA A 125 -8.37 15.98 10.89
C ALA A 125 -8.82 14.50 10.96
N ARG A 126 -9.35 13.96 9.85
CA ARG A 126 -9.71 12.52 9.75
C ARG A 126 -8.47 11.61 9.82
N TYR A 127 -7.31 12.06 9.31
CA TYR A 127 -6.05 11.32 9.37
C TYR A 127 -5.50 11.25 10.81
N GLU A 128 -5.52 12.36 11.54
CA GLU A 128 -5.07 12.45 12.93
C GLU A 128 -5.92 11.60 13.89
N ALA A 129 -7.24 11.57 13.68
CA ALA A 129 -8.17 10.73 14.45
C ALA A 129 -8.00 9.22 14.18
N GLY A 130 -7.72 8.83 12.93
CA GLY A 130 -7.49 7.43 12.54
C GLY A 130 -6.17 6.84 13.05
N ASN A 131 -5.10 7.65 13.09
CA ASN A 131 -3.78 7.19 13.57
C ASN A 131 -3.72 7.02 15.10
N SER A 132 -4.50 7.80 15.85
CA SER A 132 -4.57 7.74 17.32
C SER A 132 -5.24 6.47 17.85
N SER A 133 -6.14 5.86 17.06
CA SER A 133 -6.89 4.64 17.42
C SER A 133 -6.06 3.35 17.29
N THR A 134 -4.95 3.40 16.57
CA THR A 134 -4.14 2.20 16.23
C THR A 134 -3.00 1.97 17.25
N GLN A 135 -2.66 2.96 18.09
CA GLN A 135 -1.58 2.84 19.08
C GLN A 135 -2.00 2.26 20.46
N GLN A 136 -3.30 2.04 20.73
CA GLN A 136 -3.76 1.52 22.03
C GLN A 136 -4.02 0.00 22.14
N LYS A 137 -3.68 -0.80 21.12
CA LYS A 137 -3.71 -2.28 21.20
C LYS A 137 -2.35 -2.95 20.89
N LYS A 138 -1.31 -2.56 21.62
CA LYS A 138 -0.07 -3.39 21.77
C LYS A 138 0.42 -3.32 23.22
N GLY A 139 -0.35 -3.94 24.12
CA GLY A 139 0.14 -4.38 25.43
C GLY A 139 0.11 -5.91 25.45
N ILE A 140 1.20 -6.54 24.99
CA ILE A 140 1.46 -7.96 25.26
C ILE A 140 2.21 -7.97 26.60
N PRO A 141 1.71 -8.65 27.66
CA PRO A 141 2.43 -8.73 28.93
C PRO A 141 3.72 -9.56 28.77
N PRO A 142 4.79 -9.25 29.52
CA PRO A 142 6.05 -9.97 29.42
C PRO A 142 5.92 -11.42 29.92
N ASP A 143 6.58 -12.32 29.18
CA ASP A 143 6.71 -13.75 29.46
C ASP A 143 7.58 -13.98 30.71
N PRO A 144 7.08 -14.66 31.77
CA PRO A 144 7.80 -14.83 33.00
C PRO A 144 8.56 -16.17 33.03
N GLU A 145 9.65 -16.32 32.31
CA GLU A 145 10.54 -17.47 32.52
C GLU A 145 11.96 -17.26 31.93
N GLN A 146 12.84 -16.63 32.72
CA GLN A 146 14.27 -16.94 32.73
C GLN A 146 14.77 -16.94 34.18
N LYS A 147 14.86 -18.14 34.75
CA LYS A 147 15.72 -18.48 35.88
C LYS A 147 16.67 -19.57 35.42
#